data_AF-R2QEB0-F1
#
_entry.id   AF-R2QEB0-F1
#
_cell.length_a   1.000
_cell.length_b   1.000
_cell.length_c   1.000
_cell.angle_alpha   90.00
_cell.angle_beta   90.00
_cell.angle_gamma   90.00
#
_symmetry.space_group_name_H-M   'P 1'
#
loop_
_entity.id
_entity.type
_entity.pdbx_description
1 polymer ?
#
loop_
_entity_poly.entity_id
_entity_poly.type
_entity_poly.pdbx_seq_one_letter_code
_entity_poly.pdbx_strand_id
1 'polypeptide(L)'
;MTKKMIGWLFLGILVIGSVSFAGYRIYQDRVVETQNERKEAFNQKLKNLYSDQESGYFAKELSEDQFDQLANEVNGAGEAKTVEAIKQAKENFSIQQQMNQLFESNVLNGMELLAHPVLKSPDSENTIPDLESRLQESDAKDISWGQDIQMILSIAKEQAEKYKAADQSVTTLTSSKSISLSDYLGTVQAVALLPEGDYKKDLLAKLEPIRTKLSDSNEQFAAKMQQDESAIASAAASYRQRQAKVLEEKNKELQKIQKEVDEKQKTYDSYARISQSRADSISRSKAAEESTTESSSSTSGSSSSSTTQPSSSAAD
;
A
#
# COMPACT_ATOMS: atom_id res chain seq x y z
N MET A 1 -41.36 -9.27 43.24
CA MET A 1 -41.19 -8.51 41.97
C MET A 1 -39.93 -9.03 41.28
N THR A 2 -39.96 -10.20 40.64
CA THR A 2 -40.23 -10.47 39.20
C THR A 2 -39.18 -9.92 38.24
N LYS A 3 -38.11 -10.71 38.01
CA LYS A 3 -37.22 -10.65 36.83
C LYS A 3 -36.60 -12.03 36.54
N LYS A 4 -37.41 -13.08 36.42
CA LYS A 4 -37.00 -14.41 35.93
C LYS A 4 -38.21 -15.14 35.37
N MET A 5 -38.77 -14.66 34.26
CA MET A 5 -39.86 -15.35 33.55
C MET A 5 -40.10 -14.74 32.15
N ILE A 6 -39.06 -14.69 31.33
CA ILE A 6 -39.16 -14.58 29.86
C ILE A 6 -37.96 -15.36 29.35
N GLY A 7 -38.21 -16.44 28.58
CA GLY A 7 -37.14 -17.26 28.02
C GLY A 7 -37.50 -18.70 27.68
N TRP A 8 -38.72 -19.17 27.96
CA TRP A 8 -39.18 -20.52 27.59
C TRP A 8 -40.54 -20.44 26.91
N LEU A 9 -40.55 -19.89 25.70
CA LEU A 9 -41.68 -19.91 24.77
C LEU A 9 -41.12 -19.31 23.49
N PHE A 10 -40.50 -20.10 22.61
CA PHE A 10 -40.47 -19.92 21.15
C PHE A 10 -39.61 -21.06 20.58
N LEU A 11 -40.20 -21.79 19.63
CA LEU A 11 -39.66 -22.96 18.93
C LEU A 11 -39.69 -24.33 19.63
N GLY A 12 -40.78 -24.59 20.34
CA GLY A 12 -41.35 -25.94 20.37
C GLY A 12 -42.75 -25.88 19.78
N ILE A 13 -42.93 -26.24 18.50
CA ILE A 13 -44.26 -26.49 17.94
C ILE A 13 -44.80 -27.74 18.63
N LEU A 14 -45.36 -27.56 19.83
CA LEU A 14 -46.19 -28.55 20.51
C LEU A 14 -47.64 -28.18 20.19
N VAL A 15 -48.18 -28.82 19.16
CA VAL A 15 -49.61 -28.83 18.85
C VAL A 15 -50.32 -29.62 19.97
N ILE A 16 -50.47 -29.03 21.16
CA ILE A 16 -51.31 -29.58 22.23
C ILE A 16 -52.73 -29.05 22.04
N GLY A 17 -53.54 -29.81 21.29
CA GLY A 17 -54.98 -29.61 21.24
C GLY A 17 -55.67 -30.32 22.40
N SER A 18 -56.26 -29.58 23.35
CA SER A 18 -57.28 -30.11 24.25
C SER A 18 -58.67 -29.78 23.69
N VAL A 19 -59.23 -30.66 22.87
CA VAL A 19 -60.66 -30.63 22.57
C VAL A 19 -61.35 -31.57 23.55
N SER A 20 -61.80 -31.00 24.67
CA SER A 20 -62.77 -31.65 25.54
C SER A 20 -64.15 -31.55 24.91
N PHE A 21 -64.74 -32.65 24.44
CA PHE A 21 -66.18 -32.88 24.54
C PHE A 21 -66.54 -34.35 24.34
N ALA A 22 -67.14 -34.93 25.38
CA ALA A 22 -67.63 -36.30 25.41
C ALA A 22 -68.88 -36.46 24.54
N GLY A 23 -68.88 -37.41 23.60
CA GLY A 23 -70.12 -37.83 22.92
C GLY A 23 -70.03 -38.43 21.51
N TYR A 24 -68.90 -38.97 21.01
CA TYR A 24 -68.87 -39.50 19.63
C TYR A 24 -67.82 -40.61 19.37
N ARG A 25 -67.90 -41.73 20.10
CA ARG A 25 -66.79 -42.71 20.21
C ARG A 25 -66.61 -43.76 19.10
N ILE A 26 -67.36 -43.71 17.99
CA ILE A 26 -67.25 -44.75 16.93
C ILE A 26 -66.85 -44.18 15.55
N TYR A 27 -66.99 -42.86 15.34
CA TYR A 27 -66.52 -42.19 14.12
C TYR A 27 -65.16 -41.49 14.31
N GLN A 28 -64.70 -41.34 15.55
CA GLN A 28 -63.43 -40.70 15.85
C GLN A 28 -62.22 -41.60 15.60
N ASP A 29 -62.27 -42.92 15.78
CA ASP A 29 -61.03 -43.71 15.68
C ASP A 29 -60.37 -43.59 14.28
N ARG A 30 -61.14 -43.65 13.18
CA ARG A 30 -60.59 -43.43 11.82
C ARG A 30 -60.23 -41.96 11.52
N VAL A 31 -60.97 -40.99 12.04
CA VAL A 31 -60.72 -39.55 11.79
C VAL A 31 -59.57 -39.03 12.66
N VAL A 32 -59.40 -39.56 13.86
CA VAL A 32 -58.31 -39.26 14.78
C VAL A 32 -57.02 -39.95 14.33
N GLU A 33 -57.09 -41.18 13.83
CA GLU A 33 -55.94 -41.88 13.25
C GLU A 33 -55.43 -41.15 12.00
N THR A 34 -56.31 -40.79 11.07
CA THR A 34 -55.93 -39.98 9.88
C THR A 34 -55.46 -38.56 10.21
N GLN A 35 -55.96 -37.93 11.28
CA GLN A 35 -55.44 -36.64 11.73
C GLN A 35 -54.09 -36.75 12.45
N ASN A 36 -53.87 -37.80 13.23
CA ASN A 36 -52.58 -38.04 13.88
C ASN A 36 -51.50 -38.39 12.85
N GLU A 37 -51.82 -39.20 11.84
CA GLU A 37 -50.92 -39.49 10.73
C GLU A 37 -50.56 -38.22 9.93
N ARG A 38 -51.55 -37.35 9.65
CA ARG A 38 -51.29 -36.04 9.01
C ARG A 38 -50.41 -35.15 9.87
N LYS A 39 -50.60 -35.15 11.19
CA LYS A 39 -49.78 -34.37 12.14
C LYS A 39 -48.36 -34.90 12.23
N GLU A 40 -48.16 -36.21 12.28
CA GLU A 40 -46.83 -36.82 12.27
C GLU A 40 -46.11 -36.55 10.95
N ALA A 41 -46.78 -36.71 9.81
CA ALA A 41 -46.22 -36.39 8.50
C ALA A 41 -45.86 -34.90 8.38
N PHE A 42 -46.70 -34.01 8.90
CA PHE A 42 -46.42 -32.57 8.97
C PHE A 42 -45.20 -32.27 9.84
N ASN A 43 -45.14 -32.81 11.06
CA ASN A 43 -44.02 -32.60 11.97
C ASN A 43 -42.70 -33.16 11.40
N GLN A 44 -42.75 -34.27 10.67
CA GLN A 44 -41.59 -34.79 9.95
C GLN A 44 -41.13 -33.84 8.85
N LYS A 45 -42.05 -33.32 8.03
CA LYS A 45 -41.71 -32.34 6.99
C LYS A 45 -41.13 -31.05 7.58
N LEU A 46 -41.71 -30.56 8.67
CA LEU A 46 -41.19 -29.42 9.40
C LEU A 46 -39.78 -29.68 9.94
N LYS A 47 -39.55 -30.85 10.55
CA LYS A 47 -38.23 -31.26 11.04
C LYS A 47 -37.20 -31.35 9.90
N ASN A 48 -37.61 -31.80 8.72
CA ASN A 48 -36.75 -31.89 7.54
C ASN A 48 -36.34 -30.52 6.98
N LEU A 49 -36.98 -29.42 7.37
CA LEU A 49 -36.53 -28.07 7.02
C LEU A 49 -35.28 -27.65 7.80
N TYR A 50 -34.98 -28.33 8.92
CA TYR A 50 -33.92 -27.93 9.84
C TYR A 50 -32.85 -29.01 9.97
N SER A 51 -31.59 -28.57 10.03
CA SER A 51 -30.50 -29.39 10.56
C SER A 51 -30.61 -29.49 12.09
N ASP A 52 -30.95 -28.38 12.72
CA ASP A 52 -31.29 -28.31 14.13
C ASP A 52 -32.38 -27.26 14.35
N GLN A 53 -33.57 -27.73 14.73
CA GLN A 53 -34.71 -26.86 14.95
C GLN A 53 -34.52 -25.98 16.20
N GLU A 54 -33.94 -26.51 17.28
CA GLU A 54 -33.82 -25.74 18.54
C GLU A 54 -32.92 -24.52 18.38
N SER A 55 -31.84 -24.69 17.62
CA SER A 55 -30.89 -23.60 17.32
C SER A 55 -31.26 -22.80 16.06
N GLY A 56 -32.27 -23.23 15.31
CA GLY A 56 -32.79 -22.55 14.12
C GLY A 56 -32.02 -22.78 12.82
N TYR A 57 -31.07 -23.72 12.78
CA TYR A 57 -30.26 -23.99 11.59
C TYR A 57 -31.05 -24.80 10.55
N PHE A 58 -31.16 -24.28 9.34
CA PHE A 58 -31.84 -24.91 8.22
C PHE A 58 -31.11 -26.15 7.69
N ALA A 59 -31.80 -27.04 6.97
CA ALA A 59 -31.18 -28.18 6.29
C ALA A 59 -30.24 -27.71 5.16
N LYS A 60 -29.20 -28.49 4.84
CA LYS A 60 -28.20 -28.11 3.82
C LYS A 60 -28.76 -28.02 2.40
N GLU A 61 -29.65 -28.94 2.06
CA GLU A 61 -30.29 -29.03 0.74
C GLU A 61 -31.75 -28.59 0.87
N LEU A 62 -31.93 -27.32 1.24
CA LEU A 62 -33.24 -26.70 1.42
C LEU A 62 -33.53 -25.73 0.28
N SER A 63 -34.77 -25.69 -0.21
CA SER A 63 -35.27 -24.69 -1.16
C SER A 63 -36.45 -23.91 -0.58
N GLU A 64 -36.68 -22.71 -1.11
CA GLU A 64 -37.84 -21.90 -0.71
C GLU A 64 -39.18 -22.61 -1.03
N ASP A 65 -39.23 -23.42 -2.09
CA ASP A 65 -40.42 -24.17 -2.49
C ASP A 65 -40.91 -25.15 -1.41
N GLN A 66 -39.99 -25.69 -0.58
CA GLN A 66 -40.36 -26.61 0.49
C GLN A 66 -41.16 -25.92 1.59
N PHE A 67 -40.95 -24.62 1.82
CA PHE A 67 -41.78 -23.81 2.72
C PHE A 67 -43.17 -23.56 2.13
N ASP A 68 -43.25 -23.27 0.84
CA ASP A 68 -44.54 -23.02 0.16
C ASP A 68 -45.41 -24.29 0.11
N GLN A 69 -44.79 -25.44 -0.14
CA GLN A 69 -45.47 -26.74 -0.04
C GLN A 69 -46.01 -26.98 1.37
N LEU A 70 -45.20 -26.72 2.40
CA LEU A 70 -45.62 -26.91 3.79
C LEU A 70 -46.75 -25.93 4.18
N ALA A 71 -46.69 -24.67 3.76
CA ALA A 71 -47.72 -23.67 4.02
C ALA A 71 -49.08 -24.03 3.37
N ASN A 72 -49.06 -24.54 2.14
CA ASN A 72 -50.26 -24.97 1.42
C ASN A 72 -50.94 -26.17 2.08
N GLU A 73 -50.17 -27.10 2.64
CA GLU A 73 -50.71 -28.24 3.38
C GLU A 73 -51.40 -27.83 4.70
N VAL A 74 -50.88 -26.81 5.39
CA VAL A 74 -51.43 -26.32 6.66
C VAL A 74 -52.64 -25.39 6.47
N ASN A 75 -52.70 -24.62 5.39
CA ASN A 75 -53.85 -23.76 5.09
C ASN A 75 -55.16 -24.56 4.98
N GLY A 76 -55.10 -25.83 4.58
CA GLY A 76 -56.26 -26.73 4.58
C GLY A 76 -56.75 -27.18 5.96
N ALA A 77 -55.97 -26.96 7.03
CA ALA A 77 -56.22 -27.44 8.40
C ALA A 77 -56.66 -26.35 9.39
N GLY A 78 -56.58 -25.06 9.03
CA GLY A 78 -57.10 -23.95 9.84
C GLY A 78 -56.19 -23.46 10.99
N GLU A 79 -54.90 -23.81 11.00
CA GLU A 79 -53.96 -23.41 12.05
C GLU A 79 -53.17 -22.14 11.70
N ALA A 80 -53.79 -20.97 11.85
CA ALA A 80 -53.19 -19.68 11.49
C ALA A 80 -51.80 -19.42 12.12
N LYS A 81 -51.56 -19.89 13.35
CA LYS A 81 -50.26 -19.76 14.03
C LYS A 81 -49.15 -20.57 13.35
N THR A 82 -49.49 -21.77 12.87
CA THR A 82 -48.56 -22.67 12.19
C THR A 82 -48.19 -22.10 10.82
N VAL A 83 -49.15 -21.50 10.11
CA VAL A 83 -48.91 -20.80 8.83
C VAL A 83 -47.97 -19.61 9.03
N GLU A 84 -48.18 -18.79 10.07
CA GLU A 84 -47.29 -17.65 10.35
C GLU A 84 -45.87 -18.11 10.73
N ALA A 85 -45.72 -19.18 11.50
CA ALA A 85 -44.41 -19.74 11.82
C ALA A 85 -43.64 -20.23 10.57
N ILE A 86 -44.34 -20.88 9.62
CA ILE A 86 -43.73 -21.30 8.34
C ILE A 86 -43.30 -20.07 7.53
N LYS A 87 -44.11 -19.01 7.53
CA LYS A 87 -43.78 -17.75 6.84
C LYS A 87 -42.53 -17.08 7.45
N GLN A 88 -42.44 -17.00 8.78
CA GLN A 88 -41.25 -16.48 9.46
C GLN A 88 -40.02 -17.33 9.17
N ALA A 89 -40.15 -18.66 9.20
CA ALA A 89 -39.06 -19.57 8.84
C ALA A 89 -38.58 -19.38 7.40
N LYS A 90 -39.51 -19.14 6.44
CA LYS A 90 -39.17 -18.82 5.05
C LYS A 90 -38.41 -17.50 4.96
N GLU A 91 -38.84 -16.47 5.67
CA GLU A 91 -38.16 -15.18 5.71
C GLU A 91 -36.74 -15.32 6.27
N ASN A 92 -36.58 -16.04 7.38
CA ASN A 92 -35.28 -16.35 7.98
C ASN A 92 -34.36 -17.09 7.00
N PHE A 93 -34.89 -18.10 6.29
CA PHE A 93 -34.14 -18.79 5.25
C PHE A 93 -33.73 -17.86 4.10
N SER A 94 -34.61 -16.94 3.70
CA SER A 94 -34.30 -15.93 2.66
C SER A 94 -33.19 -14.98 3.11
N ILE A 95 -33.19 -14.53 4.37
CA ILE A 95 -32.10 -13.73 4.95
C ILE A 95 -30.78 -14.50 4.85
N GLN A 96 -30.75 -15.78 5.23
CA GLN A 96 -29.53 -16.60 5.13
C GLN A 96 -29.06 -16.78 3.67
N GLN A 97 -29.97 -17.00 2.73
CA GLN A 97 -29.64 -17.15 1.31
C GLN A 97 -29.03 -15.86 0.74
N GLN A 98 -29.67 -14.72 1.00
CA GLN A 98 -29.17 -13.42 0.54
C GLN A 98 -27.85 -13.05 1.20
N MET A 99 -27.70 -13.34 2.50
CA MET A 99 -26.41 -13.20 3.20
C MET A 99 -25.33 -14.06 2.54
N ASN A 100 -25.59 -15.34 2.27
CA ASN A 100 -24.64 -16.23 1.59
C ASN A 100 -24.24 -15.71 0.19
N GLN A 101 -25.14 -15.05 -0.52
CA GLN A 101 -24.85 -14.48 -1.84
C GLN A 101 -23.84 -13.33 -1.80
N LEU A 102 -23.70 -12.63 -0.67
CA LEU A 102 -22.69 -11.57 -0.50
C LEU A 102 -21.25 -12.09 -0.60
N PHE A 103 -21.05 -13.37 -0.27
CA PHE A 103 -19.73 -13.98 -0.16
C PHE A 103 -19.38 -14.84 -1.36
N GLU A 104 -18.09 -15.07 -1.58
CA GLU A 104 -17.56 -15.93 -2.65
C GLU A 104 -17.99 -17.40 -2.50
N SER A 105 -18.37 -17.81 -1.30
CA SER A 105 -18.86 -19.14 -0.96
C SER A 105 -19.92 -19.06 0.11
N ASN A 106 -20.79 -20.07 0.20
CA ASN A 106 -21.79 -20.16 1.26
C ASN A 106 -21.11 -20.17 2.63
N VAL A 107 -21.41 -19.17 3.46
CA VAL A 107 -20.78 -18.94 4.76
C VAL A 107 -21.53 -19.63 5.90
N LEU A 108 -22.83 -19.88 5.73
CA LEU A 108 -23.63 -20.71 6.62
C LEU A 108 -24.44 -21.72 5.81
N ASN A 109 -24.16 -22.99 6.01
CA ASN A 109 -24.88 -24.09 5.37
C ASN A 109 -25.13 -25.24 6.35
N GLY A 110 -26.40 -25.51 6.68
CA GLY A 110 -26.67 -26.36 7.83
C GLY A 110 -26.22 -25.67 9.12
N MET A 111 -25.43 -26.42 9.91
CA MET A 111 -24.71 -25.91 11.09
C MET A 111 -23.25 -25.56 10.79
N GLU A 112 -22.81 -25.69 9.53
CA GLU A 112 -21.42 -25.43 9.15
C GLU A 112 -21.23 -23.94 8.88
N LEU A 113 -20.31 -23.32 9.63
CA LEU A 113 -19.86 -21.95 9.43
C LEU A 113 -18.51 -21.95 8.72
N LEU A 114 -18.37 -21.12 7.70
CA LEU A 114 -17.10 -20.88 7.04
C LEU A 114 -16.18 -20.05 7.96
N ALA A 115 -14.97 -20.53 8.21
CA ALA A 115 -14.02 -19.87 9.11
C ALA A 115 -13.50 -18.52 8.59
N HIS A 116 -13.38 -18.38 7.26
CA HIS A 116 -12.83 -17.19 6.61
C HIS A 116 -13.79 -16.73 5.50
N PRO A 117 -14.92 -16.11 5.87
CA PRO A 117 -15.86 -15.58 4.89
C PRO A 117 -15.21 -14.42 4.12
N VAL A 118 -15.35 -14.39 2.79
CA VAL A 118 -14.78 -13.36 1.91
C VAL A 118 -15.89 -12.77 1.05
N LEU A 119 -16.08 -11.45 1.14
CA LEU A 119 -17.07 -10.73 0.32
C LEU A 119 -16.66 -10.72 -1.15
N LYS A 120 -17.65 -10.82 -2.05
CA LYS A 120 -17.43 -10.69 -3.49
C LYS A 120 -17.05 -9.28 -3.92
N SER A 121 -17.66 -8.28 -3.28
CA SER A 121 -17.56 -6.87 -3.68
C SER A 121 -17.92 -5.95 -2.51
N PRO A 122 -17.66 -4.63 -2.60
CA PRO A 122 -18.20 -3.66 -1.66
C PRO A 122 -19.73 -3.73 -1.65
N ASP A 123 -20.34 -3.31 -0.54
CA ASP A 123 -21.79 -3.19 -0.44
C ASP A 123 -22.28 -1.93 -1.19
N SER A 124 -22.45 -2.05 -2.50
CA SER A 124 -22.93 -0.96 -3.36
C SER A 124 -24.45 -0.78 -3.33
N GLU A 125 -25.19 -1.82 -2.95
CA GLU A 125 -26.66 -1.86 -3.02
C GLU A 125 -27.32 -1.69 -1.65
N ASN A 126 -26.53 -1.42 -0.60
CA ASN A 126 -27.01 -1.28 0.77
C ASN A 126 -27.72 -2.56 1.27
N THR A 127 -27.23 -3.71 0.80
CA THR A 127 -27.79 -5.03 1.11
C THR A 127 -27.45 -5.45 2.52
N ILE A 128 -26.26 -5.11 3.04
CA ILE A 128 -25.88 -5.50 4.41
C ILE A 128 -26.81 -4.82 5.44
N PRO A 129 -27.06 -3.49 5.39
CA PRO A 129 -28.00 -2.85 6.30
C PRO A 129 -29.45 -3.33 6.15
N ASP A 130 -29.89 -3.67 4.94
CA ASP A 130 -31.22 -4.26 4.71
C ASP A 130 -31.37 -5.61 5.42
N LEU A 131 -30.38 -6.50 5.27
CA LEU A 131 -30.35 -7.79 5.94
C LEU A 131 -30.25 -7.63 7.46
N GLU A 132 -29.46 -6.68 7.97
CA GLU A 132 -29.43 -6.36 9.40
C GLU A 132 -30.83 -5.95 9.90
N SER A 133 -31.54 -5.09 9.16
CA SER A 133 -32.89 -4.63 9.53
C SER A 133 -33.90 -5.78 9.54
N ARG A 134 -33.91 -6.62 8.50
CA ARG A 134 -34.80 -7.79 8.40
C ARG A 134 -34.50 -8.82 9.49
N LEU A 135 -33.23 -9.02 9.84
CA LEU A 135 -32.86 -9.85 10.98
C LEU A 135 -33.40 -9.29 12.30
N GLN A 136 -33.42 -7.97 12.49
CA GLN A 136 -33.98 -7.38 13.72
C GLN A 136 -35.51 -7.57 13.86
N GLU A 137 -36.20 -7.77 12.75
CA GLU A 137 -37.63 -8.09 12.70
C GLU A 137 -37.91 -9.59 12.89
N SER A 138 -36.90 -10.44 12.71
CA SER A 138 -36.99 -11.89 12.88
C SER A 138 -37.27 -12.29 14.33
N ASP A 139 -38.12 -13.31 14.50
CA ASP A 139 -38.35 -13.99 15.77
C ASP A 139 -37.17 -14.87 16.22
N ALA A 140 -36.27 -15.23 15.29
CA ALA A 140 -35.11 -16.07 15.51
C ALA A 140 -33.80 -15.27 15.72
N LYS A 141 -33.87 -13.94 15.86
CA LYS A 141 -32.68 -13.09 16.03
C LYS A 141 -31.86 -13.39 17.27
N ASP A 142 -32.51 -13.84 18.34
CA ASP A 142 -31.89 -14.05 19.64
C ASP A 142 -31.39 -15.49 19.86
N ILE A 143 -31.71 -16.42 18.95
CA ILE A 143 -31.23 -17.81 18.99
C ILE A 143 -29.89 -17.96 18.23
N SER A 144 -29.23 -19.12 18.35
CA SER A 144 -27.89 -19.36 17.79
C SER A 144 -27.78 -19.01 16.31
N TRP A 145 -28.76 -19.43 15.49
CA TRP A 145 -28.82 -19.04 14.07
C TRP A 145 -28.78 -17.52 13.89
N GLY A 146 -29.65 -16.76 14.57
CA GLY A 146 -29.72 -15.31 14.42
C GLY A 146 -28.46 -14.59 14.89
N GLN A 147 -27.85 -15.09 15.97
CA GLN A 147 -26.57 -14.58 16.48
C GLN A 147 -25.43 -14.80 15.45
N ASP A 148 -25.40 -15.96 14.81
CA ASP A 148 -24.42 -16.27 13.76
C ASP A 148 -24.64 -15.41 12.51
N ILE A 149 -25.88 -15.24 12.05
CA ILE A 149 -26.19 -14.31 10.94
C ILE A 149 -25.71 -12.89 11.29
N GLN A 150 -26.00 -12.39 12.50
CA GLN A 150 -25.56 -11.06 12.92
C GLN A 150 -24.03 -10.94 12.95
N MET A 151 -23.32 -11.96 13.42
CA MET A 151 -21.86 -12.01 13.40
C MET A 151 -21.33 -11.98 11.96
N ILE A 152 -21.88 -12.79 11.07
CA ILE A 152 -21.47 -12.86 9.66
C ILE A 152 -21.72 -11.52 8.95
N LEU A 153 -22.89 -10.90 9.16
CA LEU A 153 -23.20 -9.56 8.63
C LEU A 153 -22.24 -8.49 9.18
N SER A 154 -21.81 -8.60 10.44
CA SER A 154 -20.81 -7.69 11.01
C SER A 154 -19.44 -7.84 10.33
N ILE A 155 -19.03 -9.08 10.01
CA ILE A 155 -17.81 -9.34 9.24
C ILE A 155 -17.94 -8.78 7.82
N ALA A 156 -19.09 -8.97 7.16
CA ALA A 156 -19.36 -8.39 5.85
C ALA A 156 -19.21 -6.86 5.89
N LYS A 157 -19.81 -6.21 6.88
CA LYS A 157 -19.75 -4.75 7.06
C LYS A 157 -18.32 -4.24 7.22
N GLU A 158 -17.51 -4.91 8.03
CA GLU A 158 -16.10 -4.55 8.21
C GLU A 158 -15.30 -4.71 6.91
N GLN A 159 -15.53 -5.81 6.17
CA GLN A 159 -14.88 -6.04 4.88
C GLN A 159 -15.32 -5.00 3.84
N ALA A 160 -16.60 -4.65 3.78
CA ALA A 160 -17.14 -3.68 2.84
C ALA A 160 -16.51 -2.29 3.03
N GLU A 161 -16.33 -1.84 4.28
CA GLU A 161 -15.64 -0.58 4.57
C GLU A 161 -14.17 -0.60 4.13
N LYS A 162 -13.45 -1.70 4.40
CA LYS A 162 -12.06 -1.87 3.93
C LYS A 162 -11.98 -1.88 2.39
N TYR A 163 -12.92 -2.56 1.73
CA TYR A 163 -13.01 -2.63 0.27
C TYR A 163 -13.25 -1.24 -0.34
N LYS A 164 -14.16 -0.47 0.25
CA LYS A 164 -14.46 0.90 -0.17
C LYS A 164 -13.24 1.82 -0.01
N ALA A 165 -12.54 1.76 1.11
CA ALA A 165 -11.33 2.55 1.35
C ALA A 165 -10.18 2.20 0.37
N ALA A 166 -9.98 0.90 0.13
CA ALA A 166 -8.96 0.43 -0.81
C ALA A 166 -9.29 0.83 -2.26
N ASP A 167 -10.54 0.66 -2.70
CA ASP A 167 -10.95 1.04 -4.06
C ASP A 167 -10.92 2.55 -4.28
N GLN A 168 -11.27 3.35 -3.28
CA GLN A 168 -11.08 4.81 -3.33
C GLN A 168 -9.60 5.19 -3.50
N SER A 169 -8.70 4.51 -2.79
CA SER A 169 -7.25 4.74 -2.91
C SER A 169 -6.74 4.37 -4.30
N VAL A 170 -7.14 3.20 -4.81
CA VAL A 170 -6.80 2.75 -6.18
C VAL A 170 -7.37 3.69 -7.24
N THR A 171 -8.63 4.11 -7.10
CA THR A 171 -9.30 5.03 -8.02
C THR A 171 -8.63 6.41 -8.03
N THR A 172 -8.25 6.92 -6.86
CA THR A 172 -7.52 8.19 -6.74
C THR A 172 -6.16 8.11 -7.42
N LEU A 173 -5.43 7.01 -7.19
CA LEU A 173 -4.11 6.81 -7.78
C LEU A 173 -4.16 6.64 -9.30
N THR A 174 -5.11 5.85 -9.80
CA THR A 174 -5.30 5.61 -11.25
C THR A 174 -5.75 6.86 -12.01
N SER A 175 -6.51 7.75 -11.37
CA SER A 175 -6.98 9.01 -11.96
C SER A 175 -5.95 10.15 -11.88
N SER A 176 -4.88 9.97 -11.10
CA SER A 176 -3.87 11.01 -10.87
C SER A 176 -2.93 11.18 -12.07
N LYS A 177 -2.64 12.44 -12.44
CA LYS A 177 -1.71 12.77 -13.52
C LYS A 177 -0.24 12.59 -13.15
N SER A 178 0.09 12.83 -11.89
CA SER A 178 1.42 12.63 -11.32
C SER A 178 1.31 11.60 -10.20
N ILE A 179 2.07 10.52 -10.30
CA ILE A 179 2.04 9.42 -9.33
C ILE A 179 3.39 9.37 -8.64
N SER A 180 3.37 9.46 -7.30
CA SER A 180 4.57 9.28 -6.50
C SER A 180 4.71 7.82 -6.06
N LEU A 181 5.94 7.40 -5.75
CA LEU A 181 6.19 6.08 -5.17
C LEU A 181 5.50 5.91 -3.81
N SER A 182 5.43 6.97 -3.00
CA SER A 182 4.74 6.94 -1.70
C SER A 182 3.25 6.69 -1.83
N ASP A 183 2.57 7.33 -2.79
CA ASP A 183 1.13 7.14 -2.99
C ASP A 183 0.84 5.71 -3.48
N TYR A 184 1.71 5.20 -4.37
CA TYR A 184 1.63 3.82 -4.83
C TYR A 184 1.82 2.81 -3.68
N LEU A 185 2.87 2.95 -2.87
CA LEU A 185 3.14 2.05 -1.75
C LEU A 185 2.04 2.09 -0.68
N GLY A 186 1.51 3.29 -0.37
CA GLY A 186 0.37 3.43 0.54
C GLY A 186 -0.88 2.72 0.01
N THR A 187 -1.14 2.82 -1.30
CA THR A 187 -2.27 2.14 -1.93
C THR A 187 -2.09 0.63 -1.96
N VAL A 188 -0.88 0.13 -2.28
CA VAL A 188 -0.55 -1.29 -2.22
C VAL A 188 -0.74 -1.84 -0.80
N GLN A 189 -0.31 -1.09 0.22
CA GLN A 189 -0.52 -1.48 1.61
C GLN A 189 -2.01 -1.59 1.97
N ALA A 190 -2.84 -0.63 1.53
CA ALA A 190 -4.28 -0.67 1.75
C ALA A 190 -4.93 -1.92 1.10
N VAL A 191 -4.53 -2.25 -0.13
CA VAL A 191 -5.03 -3.45 -0.84
C VAL A 191 -4.48 -4.74 -0.21
N ALA A 192 -3.25 -4.74 0.30
CA ALA A 192 -2.63 -5.92 0.91
C ALA A 192 -3.34 -6.38 2.20
N LEU A 193 -3.95 -5.45 2.94
CA LEU A 193 -4.71 -5.71 4.17
C LEU A 193 -6.10 -6.32 3.92
N LEU A 194 -6.53 -6.41 2.65
CA LEU A 194 -7.79 -7.05 2.30
C LEU A 194 -7.70 -8.58 2.41
N PRO A 195 -8.81 -9.26 2.76
CA PRO A 195 -8.94 -10.70 2.62
C PRO A 195 -8.53 -11.20 1.24
N GLU A 196 -7.95 -12.41 1.18
CA GLU A 196 -7.63 -13.05 -0.09
C GLU A 196 -8.93 -13.46 -0.79
N GLY A 197 -9.18 -12.85 -1.94
CA GLY A 197 -10.40 -13.01 -2.73
C GLY A 197 -10.25 -12.38 -4.10
N ASP A 198 -11.24 -12.56 -4.95
CA ASP A 198 -11.24 -12.07 -6.32
C ASP A 198 -11.24 -10.54 -6.38
N TYR A 199 -11.96 -9.88 -5.46
CA TYR A 199 -11.95 -8.41 -5.38
C TYR A 199 -10.54 -7.82 -5.12
N LYS A 200 -9.77 -8.45 -4.24
CA LYS A 200 -8.38 -8.05 -3.97
C LYS A 200 -7.51 -8.21 -5.22
N LYS A 201 -7.66 -9.33 -5.94
CA LYS A 201 -6.92 -9.58 -7.20
C LYS A 201 -7.25 -8.51 -8.24
N ASP A 202 -8.52 -8.12 -8.37
CA ASP A 202 -8.95 -7.08 -9.29
C ASP A 202 -8.33 -5.72 -8.95
N LEU A 203 -8.28 -5.35 -7.67
CA LEU A 203 -7.62 -4.13 -7.23
C LEU A 203 -6.11 -4.15 -7.50
N LEU A 204 -5.43 -5.28 -7.27
CA LEU A 204 -4.01 -5.44 -7.59
C LEU A 204 -3.76 -5.33 -9.11
N ALA A 205 -4.63 -5.91 -9.92
CA ALA A 205 -4.55 -5.80 -11.38
C ALA A 205 -4.66 -4.35 -11.87
N LYS A 206 -5.51 -3.53 -11.22
CA LYS A 206 -5.59 -2.08 -11.50
C LYS A 206 -4.29 -1.32 -11.15
N LEU A 207 -3.45 -1.85 -10.25
CA LEU A 207 -2.19 -1.23 -9.83
C LEU A 207 -1.00 -1.57 -10.73
N GLU A 208 -1.04 -2.67 -11.47
CA GLU A 208 0.07 -3.10 -12.36
C GLU A 208 0.45 -2.05 -13.44
N PRO A 209 -0.50 -1.38 -14.13
CA PRO A 209 -0.16 -0.30 -15.05
C PRO A 209 0.54 0.88 -14.37
N ILE A 210 0.20 1.17 -13.11
CA ILE A 210 0.82 2.25 -12.34
C ILE A 210 2.26 1.87 -11.97
N ARG A 211 2.47 0.63 -11.53
CA ARG A 211 3.80 0.07 -11.26
C ARG A 211 4.71 0.20 -12.48
N THR A 212 4.19 -0.17 -13.66
CA THR A 212 4.92 -0.07 -14.93
C THR A 212 5.30 1.38 -15.23
N LYS A 213 4.36 2.32 -15.14
CA LYS A 213 4.64 3.76 -15.34
C LYS A 213 5.70 4.30 -14.38
N LEU A 214 5.69 3.89 -13.11
CA LEU A 214 6.70 4.28 -12.13
C LEU A 214 8.08 3.72 -12.49
N SER A 215 8.14 2.46 -12.91
CA SER A 215 9.38 1.83 -13.39
C SER A 215 9.95 2.58 -14.59
N ASP A 216 9.12 2.81 -15.62
CA ASP A 216 9.52 3.52 -16.84
C ASP A 216 9.99 4.94 -16.54
N SER A 217 9.29 5.66 -15.65
CA SER A 217 9.68 7.01 -15.26
C SER A 217 11.02 7.03 -14.52
N ASN A 218 11.31 6.01 -13.71
CA ASN A 218 12.59 5.90 -13.00
C ASN A 218 13.73 5.56 -13.96
N GLU A 219 13.50 4.66 -14.92
CA GLU A 219 14.49 4.34 -15.97
C GLU A 219 14.79 5.56 -16.85
N GLN A 220 13.76 6.31 -17.27
CA GLN A 220 13.94 7.55 -18.03
C GLN A 220 14.73 8.61 -17.25
N PHE A 221 14.46 8.75 -15.95
CA PHE A 221 15.21 9.65 -15.09
C PHE A 221 16.68 9.23 -14.99
N ALA A 222 16.95 7.94 -14.76
CA ALA A 222 18.32 7.41 -14.70
C ALA A 222 19.07 7.62 -16.02
N ALA A 223 18.44 7.36 -17.16
CA ALA A 223 19.03 7.58 -18.48
C ALA A 223 19.35 9.07 -18.72
N LYS A 224 18.46 9.97 -18.32
CA LYS A 224 18.68 11.42 -18.41
C LYS A 224 19.84 11.88 -17.54
N MET A 225 19.92 11.37 -16.30
CA MET A 225 21.04 11.66 -15.40
C MET A 225 22.38 11.22 -16.00
N GLN A 226 22.43 10.03 -16.61
CA GLN A 226 23.64 9.54 -17.28
C GLN A 226 24.02 10.40 -18.50
N GLN A 227 23.03 10.85 -19.27
CA GLN A 227 23.25 11.75 -20.41
C GLN A 227 23.80 13.11 -19.94
N ASP A 228 23.21 13.69 -18.89
CA ASP A 228 23.61 14.96 -18.32
C ASP A 228 25.03 14.87 -17.72
N GLU A 229 25.35 13.78 -17.03
CA GLU A 229 26.70 13.52 -16.50
C GLU A 229 27.75 13.42 -17.62
N SER A 230 27.44 12.69 -18.72
CA SER A 230 28.30 12.64 -19.90
C SER A 230 28.49 14.02 -20.54
N ALA A 231 27.43 14.83 -20.62
CA ALA A 231 27.50 16.18 -21.16
C ALA A 231 28.41 17.07 -20.30
N ILE A 232 28.26 17.03 -18.98
CA ILE A 232 29.11 17.77 -18.03
C ILE A 232 30.58 17.34 -18.14
N ALA A 233 30.86 16.03 -18.22
CA ALA A 233 32.22 15.51 -18.37
C ALA A 233 32.88 16.01 -19.67
N SER A 234 32.13 16.00 -20.78
CA SER A 234 32.62 16.51 -22.08
C SER A 234 32.90 18.02 -22.07
N ALA A 235 32.04 18.79 -21.40
CA ALA A 235 32.22 20.23 -21.23
C ALA A 235 33.44 20.54 -20.36
N ALA A 236 33.65 19.80 -19.28
CA ALA A 236 34.82 19.91 -18.41
C ALA A 236 36.12 19.59 -19.15
N ALA A 237 36.15 18.52 -19.95
CA ALA A 237 37.31 18.16 -20.78
C ALA A 237 37.64 19.27 -21.78
N SER A 238 36.63 19.80 -22.48
CA SER A 238 36.79 20.89 -23.43
C SER A 238 37.29 22.18 -22.78
N TYR A 239 36.85 22.48 -21.55
CA TYR A 239 37.36 23.60 -20.77
C TYR A 239 38.84 23.41 -20.39
N ARG A 240 39.20 22.24 -19.84
CA ARG A 240 40.60 21.91 -19.49
C ARG A 240 41.52 22.01 -20.69
N GLN A 241 41.10 21.53 -21.86
CA GLN A 241 41.88 21.64 -23.09
C GLN A 241 42.11 23.11 -23.51
N ARG A 242 41.09 23.97 -23.41
CA ARG A 242 41.24 25.41 -23.68
C ARG A 242 42.21 26.06 -22.71
N GLN A 243 42.10 25.76 -21.41
CA GLN A 243 43.02 26.28 -20.39
C GLN A 243 44.46 25.83 -20.63
N ALA A 244 44.67 24.56 -21.00
CA ALA A 244 45.99 24.04 -21.31
C ALA A 244 46.63 24.78 -22.50
N LYS A 245 45.86 25.06 -23.57
CA LYS A 245 46.34 25.85 -24.71
C LYS A 245 46.73 27.29 -24.31
N VAL A 246 45.89 27.96 -23.51
CA VAL A 246 46.19 29.31 -23.02
C VAL A 246 47.46 29.33 -22.17
N LEU A 247 47.65 28.34 -21.28
CA LEU A 247 48.86 28.19 -20.49
C LEU A 247 50.10 27.97 -21.36
N GLU A 248 49.99 27.15 -22.41
CA GLU A 248 51.09 26.90 -23.36
C GLU A 248 51.49 28.19 -24.11
N GLU A 249 50.53 28.95 -24.60
CA GLU A 249 50.76 30.24 -25.26
C GLU A 249 51.41 31.25 -24.31
N LYS A 250 50.94 31.34 -23.05
CA LYS A 250 51.54 32.20 -22.04
C LYS A 250 52.97 31.79 -21.68
N ASN A 251 53.26 30.49 -21.63
CA ASN A 251 54.62 30.01 -21.40
C ASN A 251 55.56 30.37 -22.55
N LYS A 252 55.10 30.27 -23.81
CA LYS A 252 55.86 30.74 -24.99
C LYS A 252 56.16 32.24 -24.91
N GLU A 253 55.18 33.04 -24.51
CA GLU A 253 55.34 34.49 -24.31
C GLU A 253 56.37 34.78 -23.20
N LEU A 254 56.28 34.11 -22.05
CA LEU A 254 57.24 34.24 -20.95
C LEU A 254 58.67 33.87 -21.38
N GLN A 255 58.85 32.78 -22.13
CA GLN A 255 60.18 32.39 -22.64
C GLN A 255 60.77 33.44 -23.58
N LYS A 256 59.94 34.08 -24.42
CA LYS A 256 60.38 35.17 -25.30
C LYS A 256 60.83 36.38 -24.48
N ILE A 257 60.03 36.79 -23.50
CA ILE A 257 60.36 37.90 -22.60
C ILE A 257 61.66 37.60 -21.84
N GLN A 258 61.83 36.37 -21.33
CA GLN A 258 63.06 35.97 -20.63
C GLN A 258 64.30 36.14 -21.52
N LYS A 259 64.25 35.70 -22.78
CA LYS A 259 65.35 35.90 -23.74
C LYS A 259 65.66 37.37 -23.95
N GLU A 260 64.63 38.20 -24.14
CA GLU A 260 64.78 39.65 -24.32
C GLU A 260 65.41 40.32 -23.07
N VAL A 261 65.03 39.87 -21.87
CA VAL A 261 65.62 40.33 -20.60
C VAL A 261 67.09 39.93 -20.50
N ASP A 262 67.44 38.67 -20.81
CA ASP A 262 68.81 38.17 -20.77
C ASP A 262 69.72 38.91 -21.78
N GLU A 263 69.21 39.23 -22.98
CA GLU A 263 69.93 40.02 -23.98
C GLU A 263 70.16 41.47 -23.52
N LYS A 264 69.15 42.10 -22.94
CA LYS A 264 69.30 43.43 -22.34
C LYS A 264 70.29 43.41 -21.18
N GLN A 265 70.24 42.40 -20.32
CA GLN A 265 71.18 42.27 -19.21
C GLN A 265 72.63 42.15 -19.70
N LYS A 266 72.90 41.28 -20.69
CA LYS A 266 74.24 41.19 -21.31
C LYS A 266 74.71 42.52 -21.89
N THR A 267 73.80 43.26 -22.50
CA THR A 267 74.08 44.59 -23.06
C THR A 267 74.43 45.59 -21.95
N TYR A 268 73.65 45.63 -20.86
CA TYR A 268 73.93 46.44 -19.68
C TYR A 268 75.26 46.07 -19.02
N ASP A 269 75.54 44.77 -18.83
CA ASP A 269 76.81 44.30 -18.26
C ASP A 269 78.02 44.68 -19.14
N SER A 270 77.83 44.74 -20.46
CA SER A 270 78.84 45.25 -21.39
C SER A 270 79.07 46.74 -21.21
N TYR A 271 77.99 47.54 -21.14
CA TYR A 271 78.11 48.98 -20.87
C TYR A 271 78.75 49.26 -19.51
N ALA A 272 78.39 48.50 -18.47
CA ALA A 272 78.99 48.60 -17.14
C ALA A 272 80.49 48.25 -17.17
N ARG A 273 80.91 47.23 -17.93
CA ARG A 273 82.33 46.94 -18.14
C ARG A 273 83.07 48.05 -18.88
N ILE A 274 82.45 48.67 -19.88
CA ILE A 274 83.06 49.80 -20.60
C ILE A 274 83.20 51.01 -19.66
N SER A 275 82.15 51.36 -18.91
CA SER A 275 82.22 52.47 -17.94
C SER A 275 83.23 52.19 -16.83
N GLN A 276 83.31 50.96 -16.34
CA GLN A 276 84.30 50.55 -15.35
C GLN A 276 85.71 50.54 -15.91
N SER A 277 85.94 50.07 -17.14
CA SER A 277 87.25 50.17 -17.80
C SER A 277 87.67 51.63 -18.04
N ARG A 278 86.72 52.52 -18.32
CA ARG A 278 86.97 53.97 -18.40
C ARG A 278 87.28 54.55 -17.02
N ALA A 279 86.51 54.20 -15.99
CA ALA A 279 86.74 54.61 -14.62
C ALA A 279 88.08 54.09 -14.09
N ASP A 280 88.47 52.86 -14.42
CA ASP A 280 89.77 52.25 -14.09
C ASP A 280 90.90 52.87 -14.91
N SER A 281 90.67 53.27 -16.16
CA SER A 281 91.66 54.02 -16.96
C SER A 281 91.87 55.44 -16.40
N ILE A 282 90.80 56.10 -15.96
CA ILE A 282 90.84 57.42 -15.31
C ILE A 282 91.48 57.30 -13.93
N SER A 283 91.13 56.26 -13.18
CA SER A 283 91.74 55.95 -11.88
C SER A 283 93.18 55.50 -12.00
N ARG A 284 93.60 54.85 -13.10
CA ARG A 284 95.03 54.57 -13.39
C ARG A 284 95.79 55.81 -13.83
N SER A 285 95.17 56.75 -14.54
CA SER A 285 95.78 58.07 -14.77
C SER A 285 95.85 58.93 -13.50
N LYS A 286 94.93 58.74 -12.54
CA LYS A 286 94.93 59.44 -11.25
C LYS A 286 95.83 58.77 -10.19
N ALA A 287 95.90 57.44 -10.18
CA ALA A 287 96.80 56.65 -9.31
C ALA A 287 98.25 56.65 -9.83
N ALA A 288 98.48 57.03 -11.10
CA ALA A 288 99.82 57.36 -11.60
C ALA A 288 100.31 58.75 -11.15
N GLU A 289 99.42 59.62 -10.65
CA GLU A 289 99.77 60.93 -10.08
C GLU A 289 99.73 60.98 -8.54
N GLU A 290 99.10 60.00 -7.87
CA GLU A 290 99.03 60.00 -6.40
C GLU A 290 98.96 58.57 -5.85
N SER A 291 100.12 57.98 -5.53
CA SER A 291 100.37 57.26 -4.27
C SER A 291 101.79 56.69 -4.23
N THR A 292 102.69 57.43 -3.58
CA THR A 292 103.77 56.85 -2.77
C THR A 292 103.22 56.53 -1.38
N THR A 293 103.73 55.43 -0.81
CA THR A 293 103.72 54.98 0.60
C THR A 293 102.49 54.23 1.14
N GLU A 294 102.70 52.90 1.23
CA GLU A 294 102.72 52.07 2.44
C GLU A 294 101.43 51.45 3.07
N SER A 295 101.52 50.11 3.14
CA SER A 295 101.40 49.26 4.34
C SER A 295 100.03 48.86 4.91
N SER A 296 99.72 47.58 4.69
CA SER A 296 99.36 46.55 5.69
C SER A 296 97.90 46.37 6.20
N SER A 297 97.57 45.06 6.31
CA SER A 297 96.80 44.39 7.39
C SER A 297 95.32 43.97 7.15
N SER A 298 95.17 42.64 7.03
CA SER A 298 94.30 41.72 7.79
C SER A 298 92.76 41.82 7.81
N THR A 299 92.17 40.68 7.36
CA THR A 299 91.18 39.78 8.02
C THR A 299 89.66 39.99 7.94
N SER A 300 89.02 38.89 7.51
CA SER A 300 87.82 38.19 8.04
C SER A 300 86.42 38.78 7.84
N GLY A 301 85.48 37.91 7.43
CA GLY A 301 84.04 38.17 7.54
C GLY A 301 83.16 37.21 6.73
N SER A 302 82.74 36.12 7.36
CA SER A 302 81.95 34.99 6.85
C SER A 302 80.45 35.28 6.57
N SER A 303 79.82 34.31 5.87
CA SER A 303 78.39 33.89 5.97
C SER A 303 77.35 34.74 5.21
N SER A 304 76.24 34.23 4.68
CA SER A 304 75.47 33.02 4.97
C SER A 304 74.53 32.66 3.80
N SER A 305 74.07 31.41 3.82
CA SER A 305 73.06 30.75 3.00
C SER A 305 71.63 31.30 3.17
N SER A 306 70.79 31.19 2.13
CA SER A 306 69.45 30.58 2.28
C SER A 306 68.79 30.29 0.93
N THR A 307 68.67 29.00 0.67
CA THR A 307 67.67 28.34 -0.17
C THR A 307 66.28 28.50 0.44
N THR A 308 65.27 28.77 -0.39
CA THR A 308 63.93 28.19 -0.24
C THR A 308 63.32 27.94 -1.62
N GLN A 309 62.98 26.68 -1.85
CA GLN A 309 62.25 26.18 -3.01
C GLN A 309 60.73 26.37 -2.83
N PRO A 310 59.96 26.28 -3.93
CA PRO A 310 58.51 26.43 -3.95
C PRO A 310 57.81 25.13 -3.56
N SER A 311 56.67 25.22 -2.90
CA SER A 311 55.73 24.09 -2.74
C SER A 311 54.42 24.39 -3.45
N SER A 312 54.21 23.64 -4.52
CA SER A 312 52.92 23.23 -5.05
C SER A 312 52.42 22.01 -4.29
N SER A 313 51.14 22.00 -3.92
CA SER A 313 50.37 20.75 -3.82
C SER A 313 48.87 21.06 -3.91
N ALA A 314 48.28 20.48 -4.95
CA ALA A 314 46.86 20.34 -5.14
C ALA A 314 46.36 19.02 -4.49
N ALA A 315 45.08 19.02 -4.12
CA ALA A 315 44.11 17.90 -4.06
C ALA A 315 44.49 16.59 -3.34
N ASP A 316 43.75 16.26 -2.29
CA ASP A 316 42.54 15.41 -2.35
C ASP A 316 41.53 15.88 -1.29
#